data_AF-A0A7X6R140-F1
#
_entry.id   AF-A0A7X6R140-F1
#
_cell.length_a   1.000
_cell.length_b   1.000
_cell.length_c   1.000
_cell.angle_alpha   90.00
_cell.angle_beta   90.00
_cell.angle_gamma   90.00
#
_symmetry.space_group_name_H-M   'P 1'
#
loop_
_entity.id
_entity.type
_entity.pdbx_description
1 polymer ?
#
loop_
_entity_poly.entity_id
_entity_poly.type
_entity_poly.pdbx_seq_one_letter_code
_entity_poly.pdbx_strand_id
1 'polypeptide(L)'
;MQIRSRVGGAVATLAATTLVLMMVPTDRTVAFAQPVDAQSIFGSYELVATATIGDDGITHPGPWATGTLVLTDNGHLYRMTGGIGSASAPDTIWTAGTYEISDGKLAERIERSNLQPLINTRVEHVVSIAGNDLTLTERNSWSTIRMTFARIAPHETTAPADWAGTYELRSAFFRVGESITLPGVYNDGAITYMPDGTMFVVLDQKGIATPPYPLSVWYTGTYDLNQVSKVVSHHVRHANLASRENADLRRAYRINGPVVTLVDDTSLPMPPGSLAPLYLDWKRVG
;
A
#
# COMPACT_ATOMS: atom_id res chain seq x y z
N MET A 1 32.46 -15.81 -91.12
CA MET A 1 33.27 -16.67 -90.22
C MET A 1 33.11 -16.14 -88.80
N GLN A 2 32.46 -16.89 -87.93
CA GLN A 2 32.33 -16.58 -86.50
C GLN A 2 33.67 -16.84 -85.79
N ILE A 3 34.11 -15.92 -84.93
CA ILE A 3 34.83 -16.26 -83.69
C ILE A 3 34.36 -15.29 -82.60
N ARG A 4 33.93 -15.87 -81.48
CA ARG A 4 33.56 -15.23 -80.21
C ARG A 4 34.82 -14.87 -79.43
N SER A 5 34.81 -13.77 -78.68
CA SER A 5 35.43 -13.74 -77.34
C SER A 5 34.88 -12.57 -76.51
N ARG A 6 34.40 -12.91 -75.32
CA ARG A 6 34.15 -12.01 -74.17
C ARG A 6 35.51 -11.46 -73.70
N VAL A 7 35.65 -10.32 -73.03
CA VAL A 7 35.31 -9.97 -71.63
C VAL A 7 35.57 -8.45 -71.55
N GLY A 8 34.67 -7.58 -71.07
CA GLY A 8 34.47 -7.31 -69.64
C GLY A 8 34.20 -5.81 -69.46
N GLY A 9 33.07 -5.46 -68.88
CA GLY A 9 32.65 -4.10 -68.59
C GLY A 9 31.34 -4.15 -67.84
N ALA A 10 31.44 -4.35 -66.53
CA ALA A 10 30.29 -4.40 -65.64
C ALA A 10 29.57 -3.04 -65.62
N VAL A 11 28.32 -3.02 -66.04
CA VAL A 11 27.40 -1.90 -65.88
C VAL A 11 26.83 -1.97 -64.47
N ALA A 12 27.15 -0.99 -63.63
CA ALA A 12 26.52 -0.82 -62.33
C ALA A 12 25.03 -0.48 -62.54
N THR A 13 24.18 -1.48 -62.32
CA THR A 13 22.72 -1.31 -62.30
C THR A 13 22.34 -0.99 -60.86
N LEU A 14 21.97 0.25 -60.59
CA LEU A 14 21.29 0.65 -59.35
C LEU A 14 19.91 0.00 -59.34
N ALA A 15 19.81 -1.18 -58.74
CA ALA A 15 18.54 -1.78 -58.39
C ALA A 15 17.95 -0.98 -57.22
N ALA A 16 16.78 -0.38 -57.44
CA ALA A 16 15.94 0.12 -56.37
C ALA A 16 15.54 -1.05 -55.48
N THR A 17 16.10 -1.09 -54.27
CA THR A 17 15.66 -2.03 -53.24
C THR A 17 14.28 -1.57 -52.78
N THR A 18 13.22 -2.16 -53.33
CA THR A 18 11.89 -2.09 -52.74
C THR A 18 11.97 -2.77 -51.38
N LEU A 19 12.06 -1.96 -50.32
CA LEU A 19 11.90 -2.44 -48.95
C LEU A 19 10.44 -2.88 -48.81
N VAL A 20 10.19 -4.18 -48.90
CA VAL A 20 8.91 -4.75 -48.47
C VAL A 20 8.88 -4.61 -46.96
N LEU A 21 8.18 -3.59 -46.46
CA LEU A 21 7.69 -3.61 -45.09
C LEU A 21 6.76 -4.83 -45.00
N MET A 22 7.28 -5.93 -44.46
CA MET A 22 6.39 -6.89 -43.81
C MET A 22 5.78 -6.13 -42.65
N MET A 23 4.52 -5.69 -42.81
CA MET A 23 3.67 -5.40 -41.67
C MET A 23 3.59 -6.71 -40.88
N VAL A 24 4.50 -6.88 -39.93
CA VAL A 24 4.26 -7.80 -38.83
C VAL A 24 3.06 -7.21 -38.10
N PRO A 25 1.89 -7.88 -38.09
CA PRO A 25 0.86 -7.46 -37.17
C PRO A 25 1.48 -7.59 -35.78
N THR A 26 1.76 -6.46 -35.14
CA THR A 26 2.06 -6.43 -33.71
C THR A 26 0.77 -6.70 -32.95
N ASP A 27 0.19 -7.88 -33.17
CA ASP A 27 -0.53 -8.58 -32.11
C ASP A 27 0.54 -9.01 -31.11
N ARG A 28 1.09 -8.02 -30.39
CA ARG A 28 1.63 -8.30 -29.07
C ARG A 28 0.40 -8.65 -28.25
N THR A 29 -0.02 -9.91 -28.32
CA THR A 29 -0.68 -10.56 -27.20
C THR A 29 0.24 -10.32 -26.01
N VAL A 30 -0.08 -9.26 -25.26
CA VAL A 30 0.38 -9.11 -23.89
C VAL A 30 0.00 -10.43 -23.25
N ALA A 31 0.99 -11.24 -22.88
CA ALA A 31 0.73 -12.45 -22.13
C ALA A 31 -0.15 -12.03 -20.96
N PHE A 32 -1.41 -12.48 -20.96
CA PHE A 32 -2.33 -12.13 -19.90
C PHE A 32 -1.66 -12.57 -18.61
N ALA A 33 -1.41 -11.59 -17.74
CA ALA A 33 -0.93 -11.86 -16.40
C ALA A 33 -1.82 -12.94 -15.80
N GLN A 34 -1.22 -13.89 -15.07
CA GLN A 34 -2.02 -14.91 -14.38
C GLN A 34 -3.14 -14.23 -13.60
N PRO A 35 -4.35 -14.82 -13.57
CA PRO A 35 -5.46 -14.24 -12.85
C PRO A 35 -5.01 -13.89 -11.44
N VAL A 36 -5.06 -12.60 -11.12
CA VAL A 36 -4.68 -12.07 -9.82
C VAL A 36 -5.87 -12.29 -8.90
N ASP A 37 -5.73 -13.19 -7.93
CA ASP A 37 -6.73 -13.40 -6.89
C ASP A 37 -6.64 -12.28 -5.84
N ALA A 38 -7.78 -11.89 -5.26
CA ALA A 38 -7.85 -10.90 -4.18
C ALA A 38 -7.00 -11.27 -2.97
N GLN A 39 -6.92 -12.57 -2.65
CA GLN A 39 -6.07 -13.05 -1.57
C GLN A 39 -4.58 -12.87 -1.86
N SER A 40 -4.18 -12.81 -3.14
CA SER A 40 -2.76 -12.70 -3.52
C SER A 40 -2.18 -11.30 -3.37
N ILE A 41 -3.02 -10.26 -3.33
CA ILE A 41 -2.55 -8.87 -3.20
C ILE A 41 -2.88 -8.22 -1.87
N PHE A 42 -3.67 -8.86 -1.01
CA PHE A 42 -3.82 -8.40 0.36
C PHE A 42 -2.44 -8.32 1.03
N GLY A 43 -2.11 -7.18 1.65
CA GLY A 43 -0.75 -6.88 2.04
C GLY A 43 -0.48 -5.41 2.40
N SER A 44 0.62 -5.19 3.12
CA SER A 44 1.27 -3.88 3.24
C SER A 44 2.46 -3.81 2.28
N TYR A 45 2.58 -2.71 1.56
CA TYR A 45 3.59 -2.52 0.53
C TYR A 45 4.27 -1.15 0.62
N GLU A 46 5.55 -1.11 0.29
CA GLU A 46 6.35 0.10 0.17
C GLU A 46 6.52 0.46 -1.30
N LEU A 47 6.22 1.71 -1.66
CA LEU A 47 6.44 2.22 -3.00
C LEU A 47 7.95 2.27 -3.28
N VAL A 48 8.40 1.52 -4.28
CA VAL A 48 9.83 1.44 -4.65
C VAL A 48 10.14 2.15 -5.96
N ALA A 49 9.15 2.29 -6.84
CA ALA A 49 9.34 3.00 -8.10
C ALA A 49 8.03 3.60 -8.62
N THR A 50 8.15 4.79 -9.22
CA THR A 50 7.09 5.39 -10.02
C THR A 50 7.62 5.79 -11.38
N ALA A 51 6.82 5.56 -12.41
CA ALA A 51 7.15 5.90 -13.78
C ALA A 51 5.92 6.48 -14.47
N THR A 52 6.09 7.64 -15.10
CA THR A 52 5.10 8.22 -16.00
C THR A 52 5.57 7.97 -17.42
N ILE A 53 4.76 7.24 -18.19
CA ILE A 53 5.01 6.95 -19.59
C ILE A 53 4.11 7.90 -20.39
N GLY A 54 4.72 8.84 -21.10
CA GLY A 54 4.01 9.73 -22.01
C GLY A 54 3.42 8.97 -23.21
N ASP A 55 2.50 9.61 -23.93
CA ASP A 55 1.94 9.04 -25.17
C ASP A 55 2.99 8.83 -26.27
N ASP A 56 4.13 9.52 -26.16
CA ASP A 56 5.33 9.35 -26.97
C ASP A 56 6.17 8.11 -26.58
N GLY A 57 5.76 7.39 -25.53
CA GLY A 57 6.46 6.23 -24.99
C GLY A 57 7.66 6.58 -24.12
N ILE A 58 7.96 7.86 -23.89
CA ILE A 58 9.08 8.29 -23.05
C ILE A 58 8.72 8.06 -21.58
N THR A 59 9.61 7.39 -20.87
CA THR A 59 9.44 7.13 -19.44
C THR A 59 10.16 8.19 -18.62
N HIS A 60 9.40 8.92 -17.82
CA HIS A 60 9.92 9.85 -16.83
C HIS A 60 9.82 9.23 -15.43
N PRO A 61 10.80 9.46 -14.54
CA PRO A 61 10.62 9.18 -13.11
C PRO A 61 9.35 9.87 -12.62
N GLY A 62 8.47 9.13 -11.95
CA GLY A 62 7.24 9.69 -11.40
C GLY A 62 7.54 10.65 -10.25
N PRO A 63 6.60 11.56 -9.93
CA PRO A 63 6.81 12.59 -8.91
C PRO A 63 6.79 12.07 -7.46
N TRP A 64 6.52 10.77 -7.23
CA TRP A 64 6.33 10.21 -5.90
C TRP A 64 7.52 9.30 -5.54
N ALA A 65 8.31 9.74 -4.56
CA ALA A 65 9.53 9.05 -4.12
C ALA A 65 9.30 8.07 -2.96
N THR A 66 8.24 8.26 -2.16
CA THR A 66 7.97 7.42 -0.98
C THR A 66 6.48 7.30 -0.69
N GLY A 67 6.04 6.13 -0.24
CA GLY A 67 4.67 5.92 0.20
C GLY A 67 4.41 4.47 0.59
N THR A 68 3.41 4.26 1.45
CA THR A 68 2.94 2.94 1.84
C THR A 68 1.55 2.71 1.25
N LEU A 69 1.33 1.54 0.63
CA LEU A 69 0.02 1.05 0.20
C LEU A 69 -0.39 -0.10 1.11
N VAL A 70 -1.62 -0.06 1.60
CA VAL A 70 -2.22 -1.17 2.36
C VAL A 70 -3.51 -1.58 1.69
N LEU A 71 -3.65 -2.89 1.48
CA LEU A 71 -4.84 -3.55 0.96
C LEU A 71 -5.31 -4.56 2.01
N THR A 72 -6.46 -4.31 2.62
CA THR A 72 -7.01 -5.15 3.70
C THR A 72 -7.88 -6.27 3.15
N ASP A 73 -8.03 -7.35 3.91
CA ASP A 73 -8.80 -8.54 3.48
C ASP A 73 -10.31 -8.24 3.29
N ASN A 74 -10.83 -7.22 3.96
CA ASN A 74 -12.20 -6.74 3.85
C ASN A 74 -12.41 -5.70 2.72
N GLY A 75 -11.43 -5.52 1.83
CA GLY A 75 -11.60 -4.70 0.63
C GLY A 75 -11.42 -3.19 0.84
N HIS A 76 -10.74 -2.77 1.90
CA HIS A 76 -10.35 -1.37 2.10
C HIS A 76 -8.91 -1.12 1.64
N LEU A 77 -8.65 0.11 1.18
CA LEU A 77 -7.33 0.55 0.77
C LEU A 77 -6.92 1.83 1.49
N TYR A 78 -5.62 1.93 1.76
CA TYR A 78 -4.99 3.12 2.32
C TYR A 78 -3.68 3.40 1.59
N ARG A 79 -3.51 4.62 1.08
CA ARG A 79 -2.23 5.15 0.60
C ARG A 79 -1.75 6.23 1.54
N MET A 80 -0.53 6.12 2.01
CA MET A 80 0.07 7.05 2.96
C MET A 80 1.36 7.61 2.36
N THR A 81 1.53 8.92 2.46
CA THR A 81 2.81 9.56 2.17
C THR A 81 3.65 9.53 3.43
N GLY A 82 4.90 9.09 3.30
CA GLY A 82 5.75 8.87 4.46
C GLY A 82 6.60 7.63 4.34
N GLY A 83 7.90 7.84 4.16
CA GLY A 83 8.93 6.82 4.04
C GLY A 83 10.29 7.52 4.05
N ILE A 84 11.24 6.95 4.78
CA ILE A 84 12.66 7.31 4.97
C ILE A 84 13.05 8.73 4.53
N GLY A 85 13.15 9.66 5.49
CA GLY A 85 13.96 10.89 5.35
C GLY A 85 13.24 12.20 5.00
N SER A 86 11.91 12.21 4.91
CA SER A 86 11.12 13.44 4.70
C SER A 86 10.96 14.24 6.00
N ALA A 87 11.92 15.11 6.30
CA ALA A 87 11.91 15.93 7.53
C ALA A 87 10.87 17.07 7.55
N SER A 88 10.09 17.29 6.48
CA SER A 88 9.35 18.54 6.28
C SER A 88 7.82 18.43 6.24
N ALA A 89 7.24 17.23 6.21
CA ALA A 89 5.79 17.06 6.29
C ALA A 89 5.43 15.84 7.13
N PRO A 90 4.47 15.94 8.06
CA PRO A 90 3.97 14.77 8.78
C PRO A 90 3.38 13.80 7.77
N ASP A 91 3.73 12.56 7.96
CA ASP A 91 3.16 11.41 7.28
C ASP A 91 1.62 11.43 7.38
N THR A 92 0.94 11.44 6.24
CA THR A 92 -0.53 11.58 6.19
C THR A 92 -1.14 10.47 5.36
N ILE A 93 -2.36 10.08 5.73
CA ILE A 93 -3.20 9.26 4.85
C ILE A 93 -3.51 10.15 3.65
N TRP A 94 -2.92 9.80 2.52
CA TRP A 94 -3.05 10.53 1.28
C TRP A 94 -4.33 10.14 0.56
N THR A 95 -4.73 8.87 0.63
CA THR A 95 -5.95 8.35 0.00
C THR A 95 -6.49 7.18 0.82
N ALA A 96 -7.81 7.14 0.99
CA ALA A 96 -8.51 6.03 1.63
C ALA A 96 -9.80 5.73 0.87
N GLY A 97 -10.18 4.45 0.85
CA GLY A 97 -11.39 4.01 0.17
C GLY A 97 -11.55 2.50 0.19
N THR A 98 -12.21 1.97 -0.84
CA THR A 98 -12.45 0.54 -1.04
C THR A 98 -11.85 0.08 -2.36
N TYR A 99 -11.52 -1.19 -2.48
CA TYR A 99 -11.05 -1.79 -3.72
C TYR A 99 -11.79 -3.09 -4.04
N GLU A 100 -11.82 -3.40 -5.33
CA GLU A 100 -12.30 -4.67 -5.86
C GLU A 100 -11.33 -5.17 -6.92
N ILE A 101 -11.24 -6.49 -7.09
CA ILE A 101 -10.45 -7.11 -8.15
C ILE A 101 -11.36 -7.88 -9.08
N SER A 102 -11.19 -7.64 -10.37
CA SER A 102 -11.84 -8.41 -11.43
C SER A 102 -10.93 -8.47 -12.65
N ASP A 103 -10.81 -9.64 -13.27
CA ASP A 103 -10.12 -9.83 -14.55
C ASP A 103 -8.69 -9.24 -14.62
N GLY A 104 -7.90 -9.41 -13.54
CA GLY A 104 -6.53 -8.89 -13.46
C GLY A 104 -6.42 -7.37 -13.28
N LYS A 105 -7.55 -6.71 -12.98
CA LYS A 105 -7.62 -5.30 -12.64
C LYS A 105 -7.98 -5.10 -11.18
N LEU A 106 -7.44 -4.03 -10.60
CA LEU A 106 -7.84 -3.50 -9.30
C LEU A 106 -8.56 -2.18 -9.55
N ALA A 107 -9.81 -2.08 -9.12
CA ALA A 107 -10.56 -0.84 -9.16
C ALA A 107 -10.64 -0.24 -7.75
N GLU A 108 -10.10 0.97 -7.60
CA GLU A 108 -10.15 1.76 -6.38
C GLU A 108 -11.37 2.66 -6.42
N ARG A 109 -12.19 2.63 -5.38
CA ARG A 109 -13.21 3.65 -5.12
C ARG A 109 -12.68 4.56 -4.03
N ILE A 110 -12.27 5.77 -4.43
CA ILE A 110 -11.65 6.73 -3.54
C ILE A 110 -12.73 7.51 -2.80
N GLU A 111 -12.75 7.37 -1.47
CA GLU A 111 -13.72 8.06 -0.61
C GLU A 111 -13.11 9.32 -0.01
N ARG A 112 -11.79 9.32 0.21
CA ARG A 112 -11.04 10.44 0.80
C ARG A 112 -9.68 10.55 0.16
N SER A 113 -9.24 11.78 -0.15
CA SER A 113 -7.92 12.04 -0.68
C SER A 113 -7.50 13.49 -0.43
N ASN A 114 -6.19 13.72 -0.30
CA ASN A 114 -5.62 15.07 -0.33
C ASN A 114 -5.65 15.67 -1.76
N LEU A 115 -5.78 14.82 -2.78
CA LEU A 115 -6.05 15.23 -4.14
C LEU A 115 -7.57 15.35 -4.34
N GLN A 116 -8.09 16.56 -4.13
CA GLN A 116 -9.52 16.88 -4.30
C GLN A 116 -10.15 16.29 -5.57
N PRO A 117 -9.48 16.27 -6.75
CA PRO A 117 -10.05 15.67 -7.96
C PRO A 117 -10.31 14.16 -7.87
N LEU A 118 -9.67 13.45 -6.93
CA LEU A 118 -9.82 11.99 -6.78
C LEU A 118 -10.96 11.60 -5.85
N ILE A 119 -11.51 12.51 -5.05
CA ILE A 119 -12.58 12.18 -4.09
C ILE A 119 -13.85 11.75 -4.84
N ASN A 120 -14.45 10.64 -4.43
CA ASN A 120 -15.60 9.99 -5.06
C ASN A 120 -15.35 9.53 -6.51
N THR A 121 -14.10 9.29 -6.89
CA THR A 121 -13.74 8.74 -8.19
C THR A 121 -13.51 7.24 -8.12
N ARG A 122 -13.59 6.59 -9.28
CA ARG A 122 -13.17 5.21 -9.48
C ARG A 122 -11.92 5.21 -10.36
N VAL A 123 -10.83 4.62 -9.87
CA VAL A 123 -9.56 4.49 -10.60
C VAL A 123 -9.31 3.02 -10.88
N GLU A 124 -9.10 2.67 -12.14
CA GLU A 124 -8.77 1.30 -12.54
C GLU A 124 -7.27 1.14 -12.79
N HIS A 125 -6.71 0.09 -12.22
CA HIS A 125 -5.33 -0.32 -12.40
C HIS A 125 -5.28 -1.70 -13.05
N VAL A 126 -4.42 -1.86 -14.07
CA VAL A 126 -3.96 -3.20 -14.45
C VAL A 126 -2.95 -3.66 -13.41
N VAL A 127 -3.14 -4.87 -12.89
CA VAL A 127 -2.31 -5.44 -11.83
C VAL A 127 -1.32 -6.43 -12.41
N SER A 128 -0.10 -6.41 -11.90
CA SER A 128 0.87 -7.48 -12.11
C SER A 128 1.64 -7.75 -10.83
N ILE A 129 1.92 -9.02 -10.56
CA ILE A 129 2.71 -9.47 -9.42
C ILE A 129 3.96 -10.16 -9.96
N ALA A 130 5.13 -9.77 -9.45
CA ALA A 130 6.40 -10.40 -9.77
C ALA A 130 7.16 -10.70 -8.47
N GLY A 131 7.17 -11.97 -8.05
CA GLY A 131 7.67 -12.33 -6.73
C GLY A 131 6.83 -11.68 -5.63
N ASN A 132 7.46 -10.82 -4.83
CA ASN A 132 6.80 -10.07 -3.74
C ASN A 132 6.38 -8.66 -4.15
N ASP A 133 6.61 -8.27 -5.41
CA ASP A 133 6.34 -6.92 -5.87
C ASP A 133 4.98 -6.83 -6.55
N LEU A 134 4.20 -5.84 -6.14
CA LEU A 134 2.93 -5.46 -6.73
C LEU A 134 3.15 -4.26 -7.66
N THR A 135 2.77 -4.39 -8.93
CA THR A 135 2.77 -3.26 -9.87
C THR A 135 1.35 -2.91 -10.28
N LEU A 136 0.97 -1.66 -10.05
CA LEU A 136 -0.28 -1.04 -10.48
C LEU A 136 -0.01 -0.13 -11.68
N THR A 137 -0.72 -0.35 -12.78
CA THR A 137 -0.62 0.49 -13.97
C THR A 137 -1.95 1.16 -14.26
N GLU A 138 -1.99 2.48 -14.18
CA GLU A 138 -3.14 3.34 -14.50
C GLU A 138 -2.92 4.00 -15.86
N ARG A 139 -3.98 4.12 -16.67
CA ARG A 139 -3.95 4.93 -17.89
C ARG A 139 -4.96 6.05 -17.78
N ASN A 140 -4.51 7.29 -17.94
CA ASN A 140 -5.37 8.46 -18.09
C ASN A 140 -5.31 8.99 -19.54
N SER A 141 -5.95 10.13 -19.79
CA SER A 141 -6.05 10.73 -21.14
C SER A 141 -4.75 11.29 -21.71
N TRP A 142 -3.67 11.36 -20.93
CA TRP A 142 -2.41 12.01 -21.34
C TRP A 142 -1.15 11.20 -20.99
N SER A 143 -1.29 10.17 -20.16
CA SER A 143 -0.16 9.35 -19.73
C SER A 143 -0.59 7.99 -19.18
N THR A 144 0.38 7.09 -19.10
CA THR A 144 0.29 5.86 -18.30
C THR A 144 1.17 6.02 -17.07
N ILE A 145 0.59 5.82 -15.89
CA ILE A 145 1.30 5.86 -14.61
C ILE A 145 1.52 4.41 -14.17
N ARG A 146 2.78 4.05 -13.91
CA ARG A 146 3.15 2.76 -13.33
C ARG A 146 3.72 2.99 -11.93
N MET A 147 3.16 2.30 -10.96
CA MET A 147 3.61 2.29 -9.56
C MET A 147 4.01 0.86 -9.20
N THR A 148 5.23 0.67 -8.75
CA THR A 148 5.73 -0.62 -8.26
C THR A 148 5.97 -0.53 -6.77
N PHE A 149 5.41 -1.50 -6.05
CA PHE A 149 5.49 -1.60 -4.61
C PHE A 149 6.12 -2.94 -4.21
N ALA A 150 7.07 -2.90 -3.28
CA ALA A 150 7.61 -4.10 -2.66
C ALA A 150 6.78 -4.45 -1.42
N ARG A 151 6.37 -5.72 -1.28
CA ARG A 151 5.69 -6.18 -0.06
C ARG A 151 6.62 -6.01 1.15
N ILE A 152 6.10 -5.48 2.25
CA ILE A 152 6.84 -5.41 3.51
C ILE A 152 7.20 -6.84 3.93
N ALA A 153 8.48 -7.06 4.25
CA ALA A 153 9.00 -8.39 4.51
C ALA A 153 8.20 -9.08 5.63
N PRO A 154 7.77 -10.34 5.40
CA PRO A 154 7.02 -11.09 6.39
C PRO A 154 7.89 -11.37 7.62
N HIS A 155 7.21 -11.60 8.74
CA HIS A 155 7.83 -12.00 10.01
C HIS A 155 7.19 -13.30 10.44
N GLU A 156 7.98 -14.33 10.75
CA GLU A 156 7.41 -15.55 11.30
C GLU A 156 6.66 -15.22 12.58
N THR A 157 5.34 -15.45 12.58
CA THR A 157 4.50 -15.20 13.74
C THR A 157 4.09 -16.52 14.37
N THR A 158 4.04 -16.55 15.70
CA THR A 158 3.47 -17.66 16.47
C THR A 158 1.99 -17.46 16.79
N ALA A 159 1.38 -16.40 16.24
CA ALA A 159 -0.04 -16.16 16.37
C ALA A 159 -0.83 -17.31 15.73
N PRO A 160 -1.90 -17.79 16.37
CA PRO A 160 -2.76 -18.81 15.79
C PRO A 160 -3.50 -18.22 14.58
N ALA A 161 -3.81 -19.06 13.59
CA ALA A 161 -4.36 -18.61 12.30
C ALA A 161 -5.69 -17.84 12.45
N ASP A 162 -6.45 -18.11 13.51
CA ASP A 162 -7.68 -17.41 13.84
C ASP A 162 -7.46 -15.99 14.40
N TRP A 163 -6.23 -15.60 14.75
CA TRP A 163 -5.88 -14.23 15.10
C TRP A 163 -5.78 -13.31 13.88
N ALA A 164 -5.36 -13.85 12.73
CA ALA A 164 -5.23 -13.07 11.51
C ALA A 164 -6.60 -12.57 11.00
N GLY A 165 -6.62 -11.36 10.48
CA GLY A 165 -7.78 -10.72 9.87
C GLY A 165 -7.86 -9.22 10.17
N THR A 166 -8.86 -8.56 9.58
CA THR A 166 -9.19 -7.17 9.90
C THR A 166 -10.19 -7.06 11.05
N TYR A 167 -9.95 -6.09 11.92
CA TYR A 167 -10.80 -5.72 13.03
C TYR A 167 -11.12 -4.22 12.97
N GLU A 168 -12.38 -3.87 13.22
CA GLU A 168 -12.87 -2.51 13.26
C GLU A 168 -12.88 -1.95 14.67
N LEU A 169 -12.53 -0.68 14.80
CA LEU A 169 -12.50 0.02 16.08
C LEU A 169 -13.94 0.21 16.61
N ARG A 170 -14.21 -0.32 17.81
CA ARG A 170 -15.48 -0.06 18.52
C ARG A 170 -15.39 1.11 19.47
N SER A 171 -14.28 1.20 20.20
CA SER A 171 -14.04 2.28 21.15
C SER A 171 -12.56 2.41 21.43
N ALA A 172 -12.13 3.65 21.65
CA ALA A 172 -10.77 3.95 22.02
C ALA A 172 -10.75 4.98 23.15
N PHE A 173 -9.84 4.74 24.08
CA PHE A 173 -9.58 5.61 25.22
C PHE A 173 -8.09 5.95 25.22
N PHE A 174 -7.77 7.24 25.24
CA PHE A 174 -6.39 7.71 25.10
C PHE A 174 -5.92 8.39 26.37
N ARG A 175 -4.65 8.15 26.71
CA ARG A 175 -3.92 8.93 27.72
C ARG A 175 -3.28 10.14 27.03
N VAL A 176 -3.39 11.31 27.66
CA VAL A 176 -2.75 12.55 27.22
C VAL A 176 -1.70 12.98 28.26
N GLY A 177 -0.41 12.84 27.95
CA GLY A 177 0.64 13.07 28.95
C GLY A 177 0.44 12.22 30.21
N GLU A 178 0.50 12.83 31.40
CA GLU A 178 0.29 12.14 32.69
C GLU A 178 -1.18 12.15 33.16
N SER A 179 -2.11 12.78 32.42
CA SER A 179 -3.47 13.03 32.92
C SER A 179 -4.55 12.78 31.86
N ILE A 180 -5.67 12.23 32.35
CA ILE A 180 -6.97 12.05 31.70
C ILE A 180 -7.00 11.08 30.51
N THR A 181 -7.99 10.19 30.63
CA THR A 181 -8.53 9.34 29.59
C THR A 181 -9.54 10.15 28.78
N LEU A 182 -9.27 10.45 27.51
CA LEU A 182 -10.27 11.03 26.61
C LEU A 182 -11.06 9.89 25.92
N PRO A 183 -12.35 9.68 26.25
CA PRO A 183 -13.20 8.81 25.44
C PRO A 183 -13.42 9.44 24.06
N GLY A 184 -13.25 8.66 22.99
CA GLY A 184 -13.85 9.00 21.69
C GLY A 184 -13.14 10.07 20.85
N VAL A 185 -11.81 10.21 20.95
CA VAL A 185 -11.05 11.06 20.01
C VAL A 185 -11.04 10.45 18.60
N TYR A 186 -10.98 9.12 18.51
CA TYR A 186 -11.03 8.37 17.26
C TYR A 186 -12.32 7.55 17.21
N ASN A 187 -13.11 7.78 16.17
CA ASN A 187 -14.45 7.20 16.00
C ASN A 187 -14.50 6.17 14.87
N ASP A 188 -13.37 5.97 14.20
CA ASP A 188 -13.21 5.03 13.11
C ASP A 188 -11.77 4.50 13.14
N GLY A 189 -11.55 3.32 12.59
CA GLY A 189 -10.23 2.71 12.58
C GLY A 189 -10.29 1.24 12.24
N ALA A 190 -9.19 0.74 11.71
CA ALA A 190 -9.00 -0.66 11.41
C ALA A 190 -7.61 -1.10 11.90
N ILE A 191 -7.55 -2.31 12.45
CA ILE A 191 -6.30 -3.04 12.63
C ILE A 191 -6.39 -4.30 11.79
N THR A 192 -5.35 -4.58 11.01
CA THR A 192 -5.25 -5.80 10.22
C THR A 192 -4.01 -6.55 10.66
N TYR A 193 -4.21 -7.79 11.11
CA TYR A 193 -3.14 -8.75 11.39
C TYR A 193 -3.07 -9.73 10.25
N MET A 194 -1.95 -9.77 9.54
CA MET A 194 -1.81 -10.65 8.38
C MET A 194 -1.32 -12.04 8.80
N PRO A 195 -1.67 -13.12 8.06
CA PRO A 195 -1.16 -14.45 8.33
C PRO A 195 0.38 -14.56 8.22
N ASP A 196 1.01 -13.64 7.48
CA ASP A 196 2.46 -13.57 7.27
C ASP A 196 3.21 -12.77 8.36
N GLY A 197 2.53 -12.45 9.46
CA GLY A 197 3.07 -11.72 10.60
C GLY A 197 3.24 -10.21 10.38
N THR A 198 2.81 -9.66 9.25
CA THR A 198 2.73 -8.22 9.06
C THR A 198 1.45 -7.64 9.67
N MET A 199 1.46 -6.34 10.00
CA MET A 199 0.31 -5.66 10.57
C MET A 199 0.18 -4.22 10.10
N PHE A 200 -1.05 -3.73 10.10
CA PHE A 200 -1.38 -2.34 9.85
C PHE A 200 -2.41 -1.85 10.86
N VAL A 201 -2.25 -0.61 11.31
CA VAL A 201 -3.21 0.08 12.15
C VAL A 201 -3.49 1.45 11.56
N VAL A 202 -4.78 1.78 11.49
CA VAL A 202 -5.27 3.12 11.25
C VAL A 202 -6.33 3.46 12.29
N LEU A 203 -6.21 4.66 12.85
CA LEU A 203 -7.18 5.29 13.72
C LEU A 203 -7.52 6.62 13.09
N ASP A 204 -8.81 6.92 12.98
CA ASP A 204 -9.27 8.13 12.33
C ASP A 204 -10.24 8.96 13.19
N GLN A 205 -9.96 10.26 13.27
CA GLN A 205 -10.75 11.23 13.99
C GLN A 205 -11.80 11.80 13.03
N LYS A 206 -13.04 11.33 13.15
CA LYS A 206 -14.18 12.00 12.50
C LYS A 206 -14.46 13.31 13.23
N GLY A 207 -14.05 14.45 12.66
CA GLY A 207 -14.38 15.79 13.17
C GLY A 207 -13.29 16.84 12.95
N ILE A 208 -13.40 17.95 13.69
CA ILE A 208 -12.39 19.01 13.71
C ILE A 208 -11.18 18.47 14.47
N ALA A 209 -10.00 18.46 13.85
CA ALA A 209 -8.73 18.20 14.52
C ALA A 209 -8.71 19.02 15.80
N THR A 210 -8.61 18.37 16.95
CA THR A 210 -8.44 19.10 18.21
C THR A 210 -6.94 19.28 18.36
N PRO A 211 -6.36 20.46 18.07
CA PRO A 211 -4.92 20.62 18.19
C PRO A 211 -4.50 20.29 19.63
N PRO A 212 -3.39 19.56 19.84
CA PRO A 212 -2.35 19.22 18.87
C PRO A 212 -2.47 17.85 18.18
N TYR A 213 -3.61 17.15 18.29
CA TYR A 213 -3.70 15.74 17.86
C TYR A 213 -3.91 15.60 16.34
N PRO A 214 -3.27 14.61 15.69
CA PRO A 214 -3.44 14.40 14.26
C PRO A 214 -4.83 13.84 13.97
N LEU A 215 -5.39 14.26 12.82
CA LEU A 215 -6.67 13.76 12.30
C LEU A 215 -6.69 12.24 12.16
N SER A 216 -5.54 11.62 11.91
CA SER A 216 -5.43 10.17 11.85
C SER A 216 -4.11 9.73 12.47
N VAL A 217 -4.10 8.58 13.13
CA VAL A 217 -2.88 7.89 13.57
C VAL A 217 -2.78 6.61 12.78
N TRP A 218 -1.64 6.35 12.16
CA TRP A 218 -1.40 5.11 11.46
C TRP A 218 -0.01 4.58 11.72
N TYR A 219 0.13 3.26 11.64
CA TYR A 219 1.42 2.60 11.63
C TYR A 219 1.34 1.22 10.96
N THR A 220 2.45 0.76 10.41
CA THR A 220 2.63 -0.56 9.81
C THR A 220 3.92 -1.20 10.31
N GLY A 221 4.01 -2.51 10.24
CA GLY A 221 5.17 -3.27 10.66
C GLY A 221 4.84 -4.74 10.80
N THR A 222 5.37 -5.37 11.83
CA THR A 222 5.14 -6.80 12.11
C THR A 222 4.56 -6.99 13.50
N TYR A 223 4.09 -8.20 13.80
CA TYR A 223 3.56 -8.50 15.12
C TYR A 223 3.90 -9.92 15.60
N ASP A 224 4.06 -10.02 16.92
CA ASP A 224 4.19 -11.27 17.65
C ASP A 224 3.10 -11.39 18.70
N LEU A 225 2.54 -12.60 18.82
CA LEU A 225 1.53 -12.91 19.82
C LEU A 225 2.06 -13.90 20.85
N ASN A 226 2.18 -13.46 22.10
CA ASN A 226 2.47 -14.35 23.21
C ASN A 226 1.16 -14.79 23.89
N GLN A 227 0.76 -16.03 23.64
CA GLN A 227 -0.47 -16.62 24.20
C GLN A 227 -0.40 -16.84 25.71
N VAL A 228 0.79 -17.06 26.26
CA VAL A 228 0.98 -17.33 27.69
C VAL A 228 0.85 -16.05 28.50
N SER A 229 1.55 -14.99 28.10
CA SER A 229 1.48 -13.68 28.78
C SER A 229 0.29 -12.83 28.35
N LYS A 230 -0.46 -13.27 27.32
CA LYS A 230 -1.53 -12.52 26.67
C LYS A 230 -1.08 -11.13 26.23
N VAL A 231 0.08 -11.08 25.58
CA VAL A 231 0.66 -9.85 25.03
C VAL A 231 0.78 -9.97 23.52
N VAL A 232 0.39 -8.91 22.81
CA VAL A 232 0.75 -8.69 21.41
C VAL A 232 1.83 -7.61 21.36
N SER A 233 2.93 -7.91 20.68
CA SER A 233 4.01 -6.96 20.40
C SER A 233 3.85 -6.49 18.96
N HIS A 234 3.73 -5.19 18.75
CA HIS A 234 3.78 -4.57 17.43
C HIS A 234 5.19 -4.01 17.21
N HIS A 235 5.92 -4.55 16.25
CA HIS A 235 7.22 -4.05 15.83
C HIS A 235 6.97 -3.04 14.73
N VAL A 236 6.84 -1.77 15.12
CA VAL A 236 6.47 -0.71 14.19
C VAL A 236 7.66 -0.39 13.31
N ARG A 237 7.45 -0.43 12.00
CA ARG A 237 8.45 -0.01 11.01
C ARG A 237 8.19 1.41 10.54
N HIS A 238 6.93 1.73 10.24
CA HIS A 238 6.49 3.05 9.78
C HIS A 238 5.30 3.53 10.57
N ALA A 239 5.27 4.82 10.91
CA ALA A 239 4.21 5.48 11.63
C ALA A 239 4.21 6.98 11.37
N ASN A 240 3.02 7.58 11.36
CA ASN A 240 2.96 9.04 11.26
C ASN A 240 3.21 9.80 12.56
N LEU A 241 3.26 9.08 13.68
CA LEU A 241 3.73 9.62 14.93
C LEU A 241 5.21 9.32 15.05
N ALA A 242 6.05 10.36 15.05
CA ALA A 242 7.50 10.22 15.19
C ALA A 242 7.92 9.41 16.43
N SER A 243 7.12 9.43 17.50
CA SER A 243 7.35 8.64 18.73
C SER A 243 7.05 7.14 18.57
N ARG A 244 6.47 6.72 17.45
CA ARG A 244 6.15 5.30 17.15
C ARG A 244 6.97 4.74 15.99
N GLU A 245 7.61 5.58 15.19
CA GLU A 245 8.52 5.13 14.13
C GLU A 245 9.62 4.25 14.74
N ASN A 246 9.83 3.04 14.19
CA ASN A 246 10.81 2.06 14.69
C ASN A 246 10.63 1.66 16.17
N ALA A 247 9.43 1.76 16.72
CA ALA A 247 9.14 1.44 18.13
C ALA A 247 8.49 0.06 18.29
N ASP A 248 8.78 -0.59 19.42
CA ASP A 248 8.06 -1.80 19.84
C ASP A 248 6.92 -1.44 20.79
N LEU A 249 5.67 -1.62 20.33
CA LEU A 249 4.48 -1.39 21.15
C LEU A 249 3.99 -2.71 21.74
N ARG A 250 4.09 -2.86 23.05
CA ARG A 250 3.61 -4.05 23.76
C ARG A 250 2.23 -3.78 24.35
N ARG A 251 1.26 -4.62 23.98
CA ARG A 251 -0.14 -4.48 24.40
C ARG A 251 -0.62 -5.76 25.06
N ALA A 252 -1.14 -5.67 26.27
CA ALA A 252 -1.90 -6.78 26.83
C ALA A 252 -3.21 -6.92 26.05
N TYR A 253 -3.65 -8.15 25.78
CA TYR A 253 -4.91 -8.39 25.09
C TYR A 253 -5.90 -9.24 25.88
N ARG A 254 -7.19 -9.03 25.61
CA ARG A 254 -8.29 -9.85 26.08
C ARG A 254 -9.23 -10.16 24.93
N ILE A 255 -9.70 -11.40 24.85
CA ILE A 255 -10.67 -11.83 23.84
C ILE A 255 -12.01 -12.04 24.54
N ASN A 256 -13.06 -11.40 24.03
CA ASN A 256 -14.43 -11.56 24.49
C ASN A 256 -15.37 -11.76 23.29
N GLY A 257 -15.57 -13.02 22.89
CA GLY A 257 -16.27 -13.36 21.66
C GLY A 257 -15.55 -12.78 20.44
N PRO A 258 -16.24 -12.03 19.55
CA PRO A 258 -15.62 -11.42 18.36
C PRO A 258 -14.82 -10.14 18.67
N VAL A 259 -14.74 -9.74 19.95
CA VAL A 259 -14.08 -8.50 20.38
C VAL A 259 -12.71 -8.81 20.97
N VAL A 260 -11.69 -8.15 20.45
CA VAL A 260 -10.33 -8.11 20.99
C VAL A 260 -10.09 -6.75 21.61
N THR A 261 -9.79 -6.74 22.90
CA THR A 261 -9.38 -5.55 23.64
C THR A 261 -7.87 -5.51 23.71
N LEU A 262 -7.24 -4.40 23.32
CA LEU A 262 -5.82 -4.14 23.49
C LEU A 262 -5.60 -3.02 24.50
N VAL A 263 -4.69 -3.25 25.44
CA VAL A 263 -4.33 -2.30 26.51
C VAL A 263 -2.84 -2.03 26.46
N ASP A 264 -2.45 -0.77 26.29
CA ASP A 264 -1.03 -0.39 26.29
C ASP A 264 -0.43 -0.56 27.69
N ASP A 265 0.84 -0.97 27.74
CA ASP A 265 1.60 -1.01 28.98
C ASP A 265 1.85 0.42 29.49
N THR A 266 1.09 0.81 30.52
CA THR A 266 1.14 2.15 31.09
C THR A 266 2.43 2.45 31.85
N SER A 267 3.28 1.44 32.07
CA SER A 267 4.56 1.61 32.78
C SER A 267 5.61 2.37 31.96
N LEU A 268 5.43 2.51 30.64
CA LEU A 268 6.33 3.29 29.81
C LEU A 268 6.06 4.80 29.97
N PRO A 269 7.11 5.61 30.26
CA PRO A 269 6.97 7.06 30.35
C PRO A 269 6.56 7.63 29.00
N MET A 270 5.54 8.49 29.00
CA MET A 270 5.10 9.18 27.81
C MET A 270 5.79 10.53 27.68
N PRO A 271 6.36 10.85 26.50
CA PRO A 271 6.82 12.19 26.24
C PRO A 271 5.66 13.19 26.40
N PRO A 272 5.88 14.39 26.96
CA PRO A 272 4.86 15.43 27.05
C PRO A 272 4.20 15.69 25.69
N GLY A 273 2.87 15.81 25.67
CA GLY A 273 2.10 16.02 24.43
C GLY A 273 1.91 14.78 23.56
N SER A 274 2.40 13.61 23.98
CA SER A 274 2.15 12.36 23.26
C SER A 274 0.72 11.87 23.49
N LEU A 275 0.18 11.21 22.46
CA LEU A 275 -1.09 10.48 22.51
C LEU A 275 -0.79 8.97 22.48
N ALA A 276 -1.11 8.26 23.58
CA ALA A 276 -1.02 6.80 23.62
C ALA A 276 -2.41 6.20 23.88
N PRO A 277 -2.88 5.27 23.05
CA PRO A 277 -4.12 4.56 23.28
C PRO A 277 -3.97 3.67 24.51
N LEU A 278 -4.61 4.05 25.60
CA LEU A 278 -4.64 3.27 26.83
C LEU A 278 -5.42 1.97 26.62
N TYR A 279 -6.53 2.06 25.88
CA TYR A 279 -7.46 0.97 25.68
C TYR A 279 -8.10 1.07 24.31
N LEU A 280 -8.12 -0.03 23.57
CA LEU A 280 -8.72 -0.15 22.24
C LEU A 280 -9.56 -1.42 22.18
N ASP A 281 -10.85 -1.27 21.92
CA ASP A 281 -11.74 -2.40 21.62
C ASP A 281 -11.92 -2.52 20.12
N TRP A 282 -11.62 -3.71 19.61
CA TRP A 282 -11.67 -4.06 18.20
C TRP A 282 -12.63 -5.20 17.98
N LYS A 283 -13.48 -5.13 16.95
CA LYS A 283 -14.38 -6.21 16.57
C LYS A 283 -13.90 -6.81 15.26
N ARG A 284 -13.74 -8.13 15.20
CA ARG A 284 -13.40 -8.81 13.96
C ARG A 284 -14.46 -8.57 12.89
N VAL A 285 -14.03 -8.34 11.66
CA VAL A 285 -14.87 -8.23 10.47
C VAL A 285 -14.85 -9.56 9.71
N GLY A 286 -16.01 -10.01 9.24
CA GLY A 286 -16.21 -11.33 8.60
C GLY A 286 -16.56 -12.43 9.59
#